data_AF-A0AA97D710-F1
#
_entry.id   AF-A0AA97D710-F1
#
_cell.length_a   1.000
_cell.length_b   1.000
_cell.length_c   1.000
_cell.angle_alpha   90.00
_cell.angle_beta   90.00
_cell.angle_gamma   90.00
#
_symmetry.space_group_name_H-M   'P 1'
#
loop_
_entity.id
_entity.type
_entity.pdbx_description
1 polymer ?
#
loop_
_entity_poly.entity_id
_entity_poly.type
_entity_poly.pdbx_seq_one_letter_code
_entity_poly.pdbx_strand_id
1 'polypeptide(L)'
;MTKTEKRLDKAIRTALTSACENLKDISDNFLWLTYTADLKRLPSSMKVSCYFAEQMPLSNSPLANQINQVIIKELKEIDVVISAKAILFCKD
;
A
#
# COMPACT_ATOMS: atom_id res chain seq x y z
N MET A 1 5.01 -17.88 14.93
CA MET A 1 5.73 -17.06 13.93
C MET A 1 7.10 -17.67 13.67
N THR A 2 7.31 -18.12 12.46
CA THR A 2 8.60 -18.54 11.91
C THR A 2 9.49 -17.33 11.63
N LYS A 3 10.79 -17.58 11.51
CA LYS A 3 11.82 -16.54 11.27
C LYS A 3 11.53 -15.72 10.00
N THR A 4 10.89 -16.34 9.02
CA THR A 4 10.50 -15.74 7.74
C THR A 4 9.34 -14.75 7.91
N GLU A 5 8.28 -15.13 8.63
CA GLU A 5 7.12 -14.26 8.88
C GLU A 5 7.53 -12.96 9.60
N LYS A 6 8.44 -13.03 10.58
CA LYS A 6 8.94 -11.84 11.29
C LYS A 6 9.73 -10.89 10.40
N ARG A 7 10.54 -11.43 9.48
CA ARG A 7 11.31 -10.63 8.53
C ARG A 7 10.38 -9.92 7.55
N LEU A 8 9.38 -10.66 7.06
CA LEU A 8 8.40 -10.14 6.12
C LEU A 8 7.51 -9.07 6.74
N ASP A 9 7.02 -9.27 7.97
CA ASP A 9 6.25 -8.23 8.69
C ASP A 9 7.05 -6.93 8.83
N LYS A 10 8.32 -7.05 9.24
CA LYS A 10 9.21 -5.88 9.35
C LYS A 10 9.40 -5.19 8.00
N ALA A 11 9.62 -5.97 6.94
CA ALA A 11 9.82 -5.46 5.60
C ALA A 11 8.57 -4.74 5.06
N ILE A 12 7.37 -5.33 5.25
CA ILE A 12 6.10 -4.75 4.85
C ILE A 12 5.87 -3.41 5.58
N ARG A 13 6.11 -3.36 6.89
CA ARG A 13 6.00 -2.10 7.65
C ARG A 13 6.91 -1.02 7.07
N THR A 14 8.18 -1.33 6.83
CA THR A 14 9.14 -0.37 6.27
C THR A 14 8.75 0.08 4.88
N ALA A 15 8.42 -0.85 3.97
CA ALA A 15 7.99 -0.55 2.61
C ALA A 15 6.72 0.33 2.60
N LEU A 16 5.76 0.06 3.48
CA LEU A 16 4.55 0.86 3.58
C LEU A 16 4.77 2.22 4.23
N THR A 17 5.72 2.34 5.17
CA THR A 17 6.14 3.65 5.68
C THR A 17 6.74 4.50 4.56
N SER A 18 7.67 3.94 3.79
CA SER A 18 8.25 4.63 2.64
C SER A 18 7.21 4.94 1.56
N ALA A 19 6.29 4.01 1.26
CA ALA A 19 5.15 4.30 0.39
C ALA A 19 4.33 5.48 0.95
N CYS A 20 3.97 5.45 2.23
CA CYS A 20 3.18 6.49 2.90
C CYS A 20 3.84 7.88 2.80
N GLU A 21 5.17 7.97 2.96
CA GLU A 21 5.91 9.22 2.80
C GLU A 21 5.89 9.72 1.35
N ASN A 22 6.12 8.83 0.38
CA ASN A 22 6.03 9.17 -1.04
C ASN A 22 4.61 9.64 -1.42
N LEU A 23 3.56 8.99 -0.91
CA LEU A 23 2.18 9.38 -1.18
C LEU A 23 1.87 10.78 -0.63
N LYS A 24 2.45 11.13 0.52
CA LYS A 24 2.30 12.43 1.13
C LYS A 24 2.98 13.54 0.32
N ASP A 25 4.09 13.24 -0.35
CA ASP A 25 4.76 14.15 -1.29
C ASP A 25 3.95 14.35 -2.59
N ILE A 26 3.30 13.28 -3.06
CA ILE A 26 2.49 13.28 -4.29
C ILE A 26 1.12 13.94 -4.07
N SER A 27 0.54 13.80 -2.88
CA SER A 27 -0.83 14.21 -2.60
C SER A 27 -0.93 14.86 -1.23
N ASP A 28 -1.14 16.18 -1.22
CA ASP A 28 -1.45 16.96 -0.02
C ASP A 28 -2.71 16.46 0.71
N ASN A 29 -3.63 15.87 -0.06
CA ASN A 29 -4.89 15.32 0.42
C ASN A 29 -4.77 13.91 1.04
N PHE A 30 -3.58 13.30 1.05
CA PHE A 30 -3.37 11.99 1.65
C PHE A 30 -3.17 12.11 3.17
N LEU A 31 -3.98 11.40 3.97
CA LEU A 31 -3.76 11.37 5.43
C LEU A 31 -2.87 10.21 5.86
N TRP A 32 -3.31 8.98 5.54
CA TRP A 32 -2.67 7.76 6.01
C TRP A 32 -3.07 6.56 5.16
N LEU A 33 -2.28 5.50 5.26
CA LEU A 33 -2.62 4.20 4.67
C LEU A 33 -2.52 3.12 5.74
N THR A 34 -3.31 2.07 5.54
CA THR A 34 -3.29 0.84 6.33
C THR A 34 -3.18 -0.33 5.38
N TYR A 35 -2.62 -1.42 5.89
CA TYR A 35 -2.55 -2.66 5.16
C TYR A 35 -3.06 -3.81 6.03
N THR A 36 -3.59 -4.80 5.35
CA THR A 36 -3.93 -6.09 5.93
C THR A 36 -3.26 -7.15 5.09
N ALA A 37 -2.20 -7.75 5.60
CA ALA A 37 -1.47 -8.82 4.94
C ALA A 37 -1.51 -10.08 5.80
N ASP A 38 -1.95 -11.18 5.21
CA ASP A 38 -1.95 -12.47 5.88
C ASP A 38 -0.63 -13.19 5.56
N LEU A 39 0.35 -13.10 6.47
CA LEU A 39 1.70 -13.66 6.28
C LEU A 39 1.72 -15.16 5.94
N LYS A 40 0.64 -15.88 6.27
CA LYS A 40 0.44 -17.30 5.98
C LYS A 40 -0.17 -17.58 4.59
N ARG A 41 -0.79 -16.58 3.96
CA ARG A 41 -1.51 -16.68 2.68
C ARG A 41 -1.09 -15.58 1.70
N LEU A 42 0.15 -15.13 1.80
CA LEU A 42 0.74 -14.25 0.79
C LEU A 42 1.02 -15.05 -0.50
N PRO A 43 0.88 -14.40 -1.67
CA PRO A 43 0.56 -12.98 -1.90
C PRO A 43 -0.94 -12.63 -1.99
N SER A 44 -1.82 -13.63 -2.10
CA SER A 44 -3.22 -13.41 -2.50
C SER A 44 -4.13 -12.72 -1.48
N SER A 45 -3.73 -12.67 -0.20
CA SER A 45 -4.59 -12.15 0.88
C SER A 45 -4.26 -10.72 1.32
N MET A 46 -3.34 -10.03 0.63
CA MET A 46 -2.94 -8.69 1.02
C MET A 46 -3.86 -7.62 0.44
N LYS A 47 -4.25 -6.66 1.27
CA LYS A 47 -5.04 -5.48 0.91
C LYS A 47 -4.42 -4.23 1.51
N VAL A 48 -4.45 -3.14 0.78
CA VAL A 48 -3.99 -1.83 1.25
C VAL A 48 -5.16 -0.88 1.14
N SER A 49 -5.50 -0.17 2.22
CA SER A 49 -6.52 0.87 2.21
C SER A 49 -5.86 2.21 2.45
N CYS A 50 -5.97 3.12 1.50
CA CYS A 50 -5.45 4.48 1.57
C CYS A 50 -6.60 5.44 1.91
N TYR A 51 -6.38 6.33 2.87
CA TYR A 51 -7.35 7.29 3.37
C TYR A 51 -6.96 8.71 2.98
N PHE A 52 -7.91 9.43 2.39
CA PHE A 52 -7.72 10.78 1.86
C PHE A 52 -8.73 11.76 2.45
N ALA A 53 -8.30 13.01 2.60
CA ALA A 53 -9.07 14.10 3.21
C ALA A 53 -10.12 14.62 2.21
N GLU A 54 -9.72 14.69 0.95
CA GLU A 54 -10.61 15.02 -0.16
C GLU A 54 -11.05 13.75 -0.89
N GLN A 55 -12.18 13.85 -1.61
CA GLN A 55 -12.57 12.78 -2.52
C GLN A 55 -11.47 12.62 -3.56
N MET A 56 -10.69 11.54 -3.45
CA MET A 56 -9.73 11.22 -4.49
C MET A 56 -10.49 11.00 -5.81
N PRO A 57 -10.05 11.59 -6.91
CA PRO A 57 -10.64 11.31 -8.22
C PRO A 57 -10.54 9.80 -8.48
N LEU A 58 -11.67 9.23 -8.89
CA LEU A 58 -11.95 7.83 -9.25
C LEU A 58 -10.70 7.02 -9.65
N SER A 59 -10.68 5.70 -9.39
CA SER A 59 -9.55 4.78 -9.63
C SER A 59 -8.84 4.85 -11.00
N ASN A 60 -9.40 5.55 -11.99
CA ASN A 60 -8.78 5.86 -13.28
C ASN A 60 -7.98 7.19 -13.33
N SER A 61 -7.85 7.91 -12.22
CA SER A 61 -7.08 9.15 -12.20
C SER A 61 -5.57 8.89 -12.31
N PRO A 62 -4.79 9.77 -12.96
CA PRO A 62 -3.33 9.68 -12.97
C PRO A 62 -2.74 9.60 -11.55
N LEU A 63 -3.35 10.29 -10.59
CA LEU A 63 -2.97 10.19 -9.18
C LEU A 63 -3.14 8.77 -8.66
N ALA A 64 -4.31 8.15 -8.84
CA ALA A 64 -4.58 6.77 -8.38
C ALA A 64 -3.59 5.78 -8.99
N ASN A 65 -3.26 5.93 -10.28
CA ASN A 65 -2.23 5.13 -10.91
C ASN A 65 -0.84 5.34 -10.28
N GLN A 66 -0.47 6.59 -9.97
CA GLN A 66 0.80 6.92 -9.33
C GLN A 66 0.90 6.31 -7.93
N ILE A 67 -0.15 6.42 -7.13
CA ILE A 67 -0.25 5.78 -5.80
C ILE A 67 -0.09 4.27 -5.90
N ASN A 68 -0.82 3.65 -6.83
CA ASN A 68 -0.72 2.21 -7.07
C ASN A 68 0.71 1.81 -7.45
N GLN A 69 1.37 2.56 -8.35
CA GLN A 69 2.74 2.29 -8.77
C GLN A 69 3.73 2.38 -7.62
N VAL A 70 3.62 3.42 -6.77
CA VAL A 70 4.48 3.58 -5.59
C VAL A 70 4.32 2.40 -4.65
N ILE A 71 3.08 2.06 -4.27
CA ILE A 71 2.81 0.95 -3.35
C ILE A 71 3.30 -0.38 -3.95
N ILE A 72 3.00 -0.66 -5.22
CA ILE A 72 3.45 -1.88 -5.89
C ILE A 72 4.98 -1.94 -5.97
N LYS A 73 5.65 -0.82 -6.24
CA LYS A 73 7.11 -0.75 -6.32
C LYS A 73 7.76 -1.08 -4.98
N GLU A 74 7.34 -0.42 -3.91
CA GLU A 74 7.87 -0.63 -2.56
C GLU A 74 7.64 -2.08 -2.08
N LEU A 75 6.46 -2.64 -2.37
CA LEU A 75 6.14 -4.03 -2.02
C LEU A 75 6.91 -5.04 -2.89
N LYS A 76 7.19 -4.71 -4.16
CA LYS A 76 7.97 -5.57 -5.03
C LYS A 76 9.43 -5.70 -4.56
N GLU A 77 9.99 -4.68 -3.93
CA GLU A 77 11.35 -4.75 -3.34
C GLU A 77 11.47 -5.78 -2.22
N ILE A 78 10.36 -6.12 -1.56
CA ILE A 78 10.30 -7.13 -0.50
C ILE A 78 9.74 -8.48 -1.00
N ASP A 79 9.73 -8.69 -2.32
CA ASP A 79 9.19 -9.88 -3.01
C ASP A 79 7.66 -10.08 -2.85
N VAL A 80 6.94 -9.01 -2.50
CA VAL A 80 5.48 -9.03 -2.33
C VAL A 80 4.81 -8.42 -3.57
N VAL A 81 4.23 -9.28 -4.40
CA VAL A 81 3.51 -8.86 -5.60
C VAL A 81 2.02 -8.75 -5.29
N ILE A 82 1.46 -7.53 -5.36
CA ILE A 82 0.02 -7.30 -5.28
C ILE A 82 -0.52 -6.67 -6.57
N SER A 83 -1.82 -6.86 -6.82
CA SER A 83 -2.52 -6.20 -7.91
C SER A 83 -3.07 -4.85 -7.45
N ALA A 84 -3.18 -3.87 -8.35
CA ALA A 84 -3.83 -2.58 -8.06
C ALA A 84 -5.27 -2.74 -7.55
N LYS A 85 -5.96 -3.85 -7.86
CA LYS A 85 -7.28 -4.19 -7.31
C LYS A 85 -7.27 -4.45 -5.80
N ALA A 86 -6.12 -4.74 -5.21
CA ALA A 86 -5.95 -4.93 -3.77
C ALA A 86 -5.81 -3.59 -3.02
N ILE A 87 -5.67 -2.48 -3.75
CA ILE A 87 -5.54 -1.14 -3.19
C ILE A 87 -6.93 -0.49 -3.21
N LEU A 88 -7.45 -0.20 -2.02
CA LEU A 88 -8.72 0.47 -1.82
C LEU A 88 -8.46 1.92 -1.46
N PHE A 89 -9.16 2.83 -2.13
CA PHE A 89 -9.16 4.25 -1.83
C PHE A 89 -10.42 4.55 -1.02
N CYS A 90 -10.25 4.87 0.26
CA CYS A 90 -11.32 5.19 1.18
C CYS A 90 -11.28 6.69 1.51
N LYS A 91 -12.45 7.27 1.75
CA LYS A 91 -12.58 8.62 2.30
C LYS A 91 -12.82 8.50 3.80
N ASP A 92 -12.16 9.36 4.58
CA ASP A 92 -12.47 9.62 5.99
C ASP A 92 -13.52 10.74 6.11
#